data_AF-A0A7C6KSJ3-F1
#
_entry.id   AF-A0A7C6KSJ3-F1
#
_cell.length_a   1.000
_cell.length_b   1.000
_cell.length_c   1.000
_cell.angle_alpha   90.00
_cell.angle_beta   90.00
_cell.angle_gamma   90.00
#
_symmetry.space_group_name_H-M   'P 1'
#
loop_
_entity.id
_entity.type
_entity.pdbx_description
1 polymer ?
#
loop_
_entity_poly.entity_id
_entity_poly.type
_entity_poly.pdbx_seq_one_letter_code
_entity_poly.pdbx_strand_id
1 'polypeptide(L)' 'MLAGSWSYQLFLLDQSMEKEKVELLERRNNLVAANNQLRQEIEKLNTPSYIEQLAREKLGLVRKGEIVIAPKESAPSE' A
#
# COMPACT_ATOMS: atom_id res chain seq x y z
N MET A 1 16.12 -49.95 -13.17
CA MET A 1 16.34 -48.55 -13.58
C MET A 1 15.08 -47.68 -13.37
N LEU A 2 14.42 -47.73 -12.21
CA LEU A 2 13.18 -46.93 -11.97
C LEU A 2 13.26 -46.04 -10.71
N ALA A 3 14.13 -46.34 -9.75
CA ALA A 3 14.28 -45.54 -8.52
C ALA A 3 14.84 -44.12 -8.76
N GLY A 4 15.68 -43.92 -9.77
CA GLY A 4 16.25 -42.61 -10.12
C GLY A 4 15.22 -41.62 -10.69
N SER A 5 14.25 -42.12 -11.46
CA SER A 5 13.19 -41.28 -12.02
C SER A 5 12.23 -40.80 -10.95
N TRP A 6 11.84 -41.69 -10.03
CA TRP A 6 10.89 -41.35 -8.96
C TRP A 6 11.51 -40.40 -7.92
N SER A 7 12.77 -40.63 -7.53
CA SER A 7 13.48 -39.71 -6.62
C SER A 7 13.69 -38.31 -7.22
N TYR A 8 14.01 -38.21 -8.50
CA TYR A 8 14.11 -36.92 -9.19
C TYR A 8 12.76 -36.19 -9.25
N GLN A 9 11.67 -36.92 -9.56
CA GLN A 9 10.33 -36.35 -9.56
C GLN A 9 9.92 -35.82 -8.17
N LEU A 10 10.22 -36.57 -7.11
CA LEU A 10 9.97 -36.14 -5.74
C LEU A 10 10.74 -34.86 -5.39
N PHE A 11 12.00 -34.74 -5.81
CA PHE A 11 12.79 -33.55 -5.59
C PHE A 11 12.23 -32.32 -6.31
N LEU A 12 11.79 -32.48 -7.57
CA LEU A 12 11.14 -31.40 -8.31
C LEU A 12 9.83 -30.96 -7.66
N LEU A 13 9.04 -31.92 -7.18
CA LEU A 13 7.79 -31.65 -6.48
C LEU A 13 8.06 -30.85 -5.19
N ASP A 14 9.02 -31.28 -4.38
CA ASP A 14 9.43 -30.60 -3.15
C ASP A 14 9.86 -29.15 -3.42
N GLN A 15 10.67 -28.91 -4.45
CA GLN A 15 11.04 -27.55 -4.84
C GLN A 15 9.85 -26.70 -5.29
N SER A 16 8.89 -27.28 -6.01
CA SER A 16 7.70 -26.54 -6.44
C SER A 16 6.81 -26.16 -5.26
N MET A 17 6.66 -27.06 -4.30
CA MET A 17 5.91 -26.83 -3.06
C MET A 17 6.55 -25.74 -2.20
N GLU A 18 7.88 -25.76 -2.02
CA GLU A 18 8.56 -24.72 -1.25
C GLU A 18 8.48 -23.35 -1.94
N LYS A 19 8.54 -23.29 -3.28
CA LYS A 19 8.31 -22.05 -4.02
C LYS A 19 6.91 -21.50 -3.81
N GLU A 20 5.89 -22.34 -3.96
CA GLU A 20 4.49 -21.94 -3.76
C GLU A 20 4.25 -21.46 -2.33
N LYS A 21 4.80 -22.16 -1.34
CA LYS A 21 4.74 -21.76 0.07
C LYS A 21 5.38 -20.41 0.32
N VAL A 22 6.55 -20.13 -0.26
CA VAL A 22 7.22 -18.83 -0.15
C VAL A 22 6.35 -17.73 -0.77
N GLU A 23 5.79 -17.95 -1.96
CA GLU A 23 4.91 -17.00 -2.63
C GLU A 23 3.65 -16.70 -1.80
N LEU A 24 3.02 -17.75 -1.24
CA LEU A 24 1.85 -17.60 -0.39
C LEU A 24 2.17 -16.83 0.90
N LEU A 25 3.33 -17.09 1.51
CA LEU A 25 3.78 -16.36 2.70
C LEU A 25 4.04 -14.88 2.40
N GLU A 26 4.68 -14.58 1.28
CA GLU A 26 4.90 -13.21 0.81
C GLU A 26 3.56 -12.51 0.55
N ARG A 27 2.66 -13.17 -0.18
CA ARG A 27 1.32 -12.62 -0.47
C ARG A 27 0.54 -12.34 0.80
N ARG A 28 0.57 -13.26 1.76
CA ARG A 28 -0.05 -13.11 3.08
C ARG A 28 0.53 -11.90 3.81
N ASN A 29 1.85 -11.74 3.83
CA ASN A 29 2.49 -10.62 4.51
C ASN A 29 2.12 -9.27 3.86
N ASN A 30 2.09 -9.21 2.53
CA ASN A 30 1.65 -8.02 1.79
C ASN A 30 0.19 -7.67 2.11
N LEU A 31 -0.71 -8.66 2.17
CA LEU A 31 -2.11 -8.43 2.53
C LEU A 31 -2.27 -7.97 3.98
N VAL A 32 -1.49 -8.51 4.92
CA VAL A 32 -1.51 -8.07 6.33
C VAL A 32 -1.02 -6.63 6.45
N ALA A 33 0.07 -6.26 5.75
CA ALA A 33 0.59 -4.90 5.73
C ALA A 33 -0.45 -3.91 5.16
N ALA A 34 -1.05 -4.23 4.01
CA ALA A 34 -2.10 -3.43 3.40
C ALA A 34 -3.34 -3.30 4.31
N ASN A 35 -3.76 -4.38 4.96
CA ASN A 35 -4.89 -4.34 5.90
C ASN A 35 -4.61 -3.40 7.08
N ASN A 36 -3.40 -3.44 7.64
CA ASN A 36 -3.00 -2.57 8.74
C ASN A 36 -2.99 -1.09 8.32
N GLN A 37 -2.46 -0.79 7.13
CA GLN A 37 -2.49 0.58 6.59
C GLN A 37 -3.92 1.08 6.42
N LEU A 38 -4.80 0.29 5.82
CA LEU A 38 -6.21 0.64 5.63
C LEU A 38 -6.93 0.86 6.96
N ARG A 39 -6.65 0.05 7.99
CA ARG A 39 -7.21 0.25 9.33
C ARG A 39 -6.80 1.58 9.94
N GLN A 40 -5.51 1.95 9.81
CA GLN A 40 -5.02 3.24 10.29
C GLN A 40 -5.65 4.42 9.53
N GLU A 41 -5.87 4.29 8.22
CA GLU A 41 -6.59 5.30 7.44
C GLU A 41 -8.04 5.45 7.89
N ILE A 42 -8.75 4.34 8.15
CA ILE A 42 -10.11 4.35 8.69
C ILE A 42 -10.13 5.04 10.07
N GLU A 43 -9.20 4.74 10.96
CA GLU A 43 -9.10 5.38 12.27
C GLU A 43 -8.92 6.89 12.15
N LYS A 44 -8.06 7.36 11.25
CA LYS A 44 -7.89 8.80 10.97
C LYS A 44 -9.19 9.42 10.45
N LEU A 45 -9.83 8.77 9.49
CA LEU A 45 -11.09 9.22 8.89
C LEU A 45 -12.28 9.22 9.86
N ASN A 46 -12.18 8.54 11.00
CA ASN A 46 -13.18 8.59 12.06
C ASN A 46 -13.02 9.81 12.99
N THR A 47 -12.03 10.69 12.75
CA THR A 47 -11.84 11.91 13.54
C THR A 47 -12.35 13.15 12.79
N PRO A 48 -13.19 14.00 13.41
CA PRO A 48 -13.70 15.21 12.75
C PRO A 48 -12.60 16.17 12.28
N SER A 49 -11.50 16.28 13.03
CA SER A 49 -10.37 17.14 12.70
C SER A 49 -9.66 16.71 11.40
N TYR A 50 -9.44 15.41 11.21
CA TYR A 50 -8.82 14.88 10.00
C TYR A 50 -9.75 14.99 8.80
N ILE A 51 -11.05 14.76 8.98
CA ILE A 51 -12.06 15.00 7.94
C ILE A 51 -12.03 16.47 7.49
N GLU A 52 -12.00 17.42 8.44
CA GLU A 52 -11.91 18.85 8.13
C GLU A 52 -10.63 19.19 7.36
N GLN A 53 -9.47 18.69 7.82
CA GLN A 53 -8.19 18.90 7.15
C GLN A 53 -8.24 18.39 5.70
N LEU A 54 -8.71 17.16 5.50
CA LEU A 54 -8.81 16.55 4.18
C LEU A 54 -9.79 17.31 3.26
N ALA A 55 -10.91 17.79 3.82
CA ALA A 55 -11.86 18.61 3.09
C ALA A 55 -11.23 19.94 2.65
N ARG A 56 -10.45 20.59 3.52
CA ARG A 56 -9.74 21.83 3.16
C ARG A 56 -8.73 21.64 2.04
N GLU A 57 -7.92 20.59 2.12
CA GLU A 57 -6.95 20.28 1.07
C GLU A 57 -7.63 19.99 -0.27
N LYS A 58 -8.67 19.15 -0.27
CA LYS A 58 -9.33 18.71 -1.51
C LYS A 58 -10.23 19.75 -2.15
N LEU A 59 -10.87 20.60 -1.34
CA LEU A 59 -11.85 21.57 -1.80
C LEU A 59 -11.32 23.01 -1.79
N GLY A 60 -10.07 23.23 -1.36
CA GLY A 60 -9.47 24.56 -1.24
C GLY A 60 -10.18 25.43 -0.18
N LEU A 61 -10.74 24.81 0.86
CA LEU A 61 -11.47 25.54 1.90
C LEU A 61 -10.51 26.18 2.90
N VAL A 62 -10.85 27.39 3.34
CA VAL A 62 -10.14 28.11 4.42
C VAL A 62 -11.11 28.53 5.51
N ARG A 63 -10.64 28.56 6.77
CA ARG A 63 -11.46 29.10 7.87
C ARG A 63 -11.60 30.61 7.71
N LYS A 64 -12.67 31.15 8.28
CA LYS A 64 -12.82 32.60 8.43
C LYS A 64 -11.61 33.18 9.15
N GLY A 65 -10.92 34.12 8.51
CA GLY A 65 -9.71 34.76 9.03
C GLY A 65 -8.38 34.17 8.54
N GLU A 66 -8.40 33.08 7.77
CA GLU A 66 -7.21 32.55 7.10
C GLU A 66 -7.05 33.19 5.70
N ILE A 67 -5.81 33.46 5.28
CA ILE A 67 -5.47 33.95 3.93
C ILE A 67 -4.65 32.88 3.21
N VAL A 68 -5.10 32.42 2.04
CA VAL A 68 -4.33 31.52 1.18
C VAL A 68 -3.26 32.32 0.44
N ILE A 69 -1.99 31.96 0.61
CA ILE A 69 -0.89 32.50 -0.19
C ILE A 69 -0.50 31.43 -1.21
N ALA A 70 -0.88 31.63 -2.48
CA ALA A 70 -0.37 30.82 -3.57
C ALA A 70 1.02 31.33 -4.00
N PRO A 71 2.00 30.45 -4.29
CA PRO A 71 3.27 30.88 -4.86
C PRO A 71 3.02 31.55 -6.21
N LYS A 72 3.67 32.70 -6.43
CA LYS A 72 3.60 33.42 -7.70
C LYS A 72 4.27 32.56 -8.76
N GLU A 73 3.52 32.13 -9.78
CA GLU A 73 4.08 31.48 -10.96
C GLU A 73 5.17 32.39 -11.51
N SER A 74 6.43 31.95 -11.43
CA SER A 74 7.52 32.61 -12.12
C SER A 74 7.26 32.41 -13.61
N ALA A 75 6.76 33.44 -14.28
CA ALA A 75 6.65 33.46 -15.73
C ALA A 75 7.96 32.92 -16.34
N PRO A 76 7.89 32.03 -17.35
CA PRO A 76 9.09 31.49 -17.97
C PRO A 76 9.93 32.65 -18.46
N SER A 77 11.21 32.64 -18.05
CA SER A 77 12.20 33.59 -18.53
C SER A 77 12.39 33.33 -20.02
N GLU A 78 11.96 34.28 -20.87
CA GLU A 78 12.28 34.31 -22.30
C GLU A 78 13.78 34.49 -22.54
#